data_AF-A0A7X0BVC1-F1
#
_entry.id   AF-A0A7X0BVC1-F1
#
_cell.length_a   1.000
_cell.length_b   1.000
_cell.length_c   1.000
_cell.angle_alpha   90.00
_cell.angle_beta   90.00
_cell.angle_gamma   90.00
#
_symmetry.space_group_name_H-M   'P 1'
#
loop_
_entity.id
_entity.type
_entity.pdbx_description
1 polymer ?
#
loop_
_entity_poly.entity_id
_entity_poly.type
_entity_poly.pdbx_seq_one_letter_code
_entity_poly.pdbx_strand_id
1 'polypeptide(L)'
;MHVKPVGELVFEMGGNEHQISVSQLSQGDLKKQSGLKNKDDSEEWSVTFTADSEFGQFVWVVSFGLGNQGLSVDDSEMVKRPAGVEVIQDVSFKSA
;
A
#
# COMPACT_ATOMS: atom_id res chain seq x y z
N MET A 1 -5.48 -6.32 14.32
CA MET A 1 -4.37 -6.56 13.38
C MET A 1 -4.71 -5.87 12.09
N HIS A 2 -3.95 -4.86 11.71
CA HIS A 2 -4.17 -4.12 10.45
C HIS A 2 -2.82 -3.86 9.78
N VAL A 3 -2.83 -3.68 8.48
CA VAL A 3 -1.67 -3.17 7.74
C VAL A 3 -1.60 -1.67 7.99
N LYS A 4 -0.41 -1.13 8.26
CA LYS A 4 -0.18 0.32 8.32
C LYS A 4 0.91 0.76 7.35
N PRO A 5 0.72 1.90 6.68
CA PRO A 5 1.79 2.54 5.91
C PRO A 5 2.85 3.12 6.86
N VAL A 6 4.10 3.17 6.39
CA VAL A 6 5.28 3.63 7.15
C VAL A 6 6.17 4.46 6.23
N GLY A 7 6.70 5.55 6.77
CA GLY A 7 7.57 6.47 6.03
C GLY A 7 6.76 7.57 5.36
N GLU A 8 7.02 7.79 4.08
CA GLU A 8 6.50 8.88 3.27
C GLU A 8 6.68 8.53 1.79
N LEU A 9 5.84 9.12 0.94
CA LEU A 9 6.02 9.11 -0.50
C LEU A 9 6.75 10.40 -0.89
N VAL A 10 7.90 10.29 -1.54
CA VAL A 10 8.64 11.41 -2.13
C VAL A 10 8.69 11.22 -3.64
N PHE A 11 8.28 12.25 -4.38
CA PHE A 11 8.23 12.19 -5.84
C PHE A 11 8.56 13.53 -6.48
N GLU A 12 9.07 13.49 -7.71
CA GLU A 12 9.31 14.67 -8.51
C GLU A 12 8.20 14.87 -9.55
N MET A 13 7.76 16.11 -9.72
CA MET A 13 6.87 16.52 -10.80
C MET A 13 7.30 17.90 -11.33
N GLY A 14 7.60 17.97 -12.62
CA GLY A 14 8.03 19.23 -13.25
C GLY A 14 9.31 19.82 -12.65
N GLY A 15 10.24 18.97 -12.19
CA GLY A 15 11.52 19.38 -11.60
C GLY A 15 11.44 19.85 -10.14
N ASN A 16 10.30 19.67 -9.47
CA ASN A 16 10.13 19.97 -8.05
C ASN A 16 9.81 18.71 -7.26
N GLU A 17 10.40 18.59 -6.08
CA GLU A 17 10.13 17.50 -5.15
C GLU A 17 8.87 17.78 -4.33
N HIS A 18 8.06 16.74 -4.17
CA HIS A 18 6.83 16.74 -3.39
C HIS A 18 6.82 15.55 -2.44
N GLN A 19 6.18 15.76 -1.29
CA GLN A 19 6.13 14.79 -0.21
C GLN A 19 4.68 14.58 0.24
N ILE A 20 4.30 13.32 0.44
CA ILE A 20 3.03 12.93 1.06
C ILE A 20 3.33 12.04 2.27
N SER A 21 2.88 12.47 3.45
CA SER A 21 3.01 11.68 4.67
C SER A 21 2.07 10.48 4.61
N VAL A 22 2.50 9.35 5.17
CA VAL A 22 1.65 8.16 5.34
C VAL A 22 0.36 8.40 6.12
N SER A 23 0.32 9.45 6.93
CA SER A 23 -0.88 9.88 7.66
C SER A 23 -1.98 10.43 6.74
N GLN A 24 -1.63 10.80 5.51
CA GLN A 24 -2.56 11.31 4.49
C GLN A 24 -3.12 10.18 3.61
N LEU A 25 -2.62 8.96 3.74
CA LEU A 25 -3.13 7.82 3.00
C LEU A 25 -4.46 7.38 3.59
N SER A 26 -5.47 7.26 2.74
CA SER A 26 -6.75 6.67 3.08
C SER A 26 -6.71 5.17 2.82
N GLN A 27 -7.14 4.39 3.81
CA GLN A 27 -7.30 2.95 3.66
C GLN A 27 -8.66 2.64 3.04
N GLY A 28 -8.66 1.86 1.96
CA GLY A 28 -9.86 1.31 1.33
C GLY A 28 -10.36 0.03 2.00
N ASP A 29 -11.34 -0.60 1.37
CA ASP A 29 -11.93 -1.85 1.86
C ASP A 29 -10.94 -3.02 1.78
N LEU A 30 -10.98 -3.87 2.81
CA LEU A 30 -10.30 -5.16 2.79
C LEU A 30 -11.02 -6.10 1.82
N LYS A 31 -10.25 -6.76 0.97
CA LYS A 31 -10.73 -7.76 0.02
C LYS A 31 -10.09 -9.10 0.32
N LYS A 32 -10.92 -10.11 0.56
CA LYS A 32 -10.44 -11.49 0.66
C LYS A 32 -10.05 -11.97 -0.74
N GLN A 33 -8.83 -12.48 -0.89
CA GLN A 33 -8.39 -13.09 -2.14
C GLN A 33 -9.01 -14.51 -2.19
N SER A 34 -10.04 -14.68 -3.02
CA SER A 34 -10.76 -15.96 -3.12
C SER A 34 -9.86 -17.05 -3.69
N GLY A 35 -9.45 -18.04 -2.88
CA GLY A 35 -9.06 -19.36 -3.40
C GLY A 35 -7.75 -19.97 -2.89
N LEU A 36 -6.93 -19.24 -2.13
CA LEU A 36 -5.66 -19.77 -1.62
C LEU A 36 -5.75 -19.93 -0.11
N LYS A 37 -6.21 -21.11 0.32
CA LYS A 37 -5.71 -21.65 1.59
C LYS A 37 -4.27 -22.07 1.32
N ASN A 38 -3.31 -21.29 1.82
CA ASN A 38 -1.93 -21.74 1.84
C ASN A 38 -1.82 -22.99 2.72
N LYS A 39 -0.76 -23.80 2.52
CA LYS A 39 -0.55 -25.08 3.23
C LYS A 39 -0.58 -24.96 4.76
N ASP A 40 -0.45 -23.75 5.29
CA ASP A 40 -0.45 -23.36 6.71
C ASP A 40 -1.79 -22.79 7.22
N ASP A 41 -2.92 -23.07 6.57
CA ASP A 41 -4.27 -22.59 6.95
C ASP A 41 -4.43 -21.05 7.02
N SER A 42 -3.50 -20.31 6.39
CA SER A 42 -3.56 -18.84 6.35
C SER A 42 -4.47 -18.35 5.23
N GLU A 43 -5.26 -17.32 5.52
CA GLU A 43 -6.14 -16.66 4.56
C GLU A 43 -5.40 -15.50 3.88
N GLU A 44 -5.51 -15.40 2.56
CA GLU A 44 -4.93 -14.28 1.82
C GLU A 44 -5.94 -13.13 1.69
N TRP A 45 -5.45 -11.94 2.00
CA TRP A 45 -6.21 -10.70 1.97
C TRP A 45 -5.42 -9.64 1.22
N SER A 46 -6.14 -8.66 0.69
CA SER A 46 -5.55 -7.45 0.16
C SER A 46 -6.29 -6.22 0.65
N VAL A 47 -5.57 -5.11 0.76
CA VAL A 47 -6.11 -3.80 1.10
C VAL A 47 -5.50 -2.75 0.18
N THR A 48 -6.31 -1.76 -0.17
CA THR A 48 -5.86 -0.64 -1.00
C THR A 48 -5.55 0.56 -0.11
N PHE A 49 -4.43 1.23 -0.36
CA PHE A 49 -4.15 2.55 0.20
C PHE A 49 -4.15 3.58 -0.92
N THR A 50 -4.65 4.78 -0.62
CA THR A 50 -4.80 5.84 -1.62
C THR A 50 -4.31 7.17 -1.05
N ALA A 51 -3.51 7.87 -1.84
CA ALA A 51 -3.09 9.23 -1.56
C ALA A 51 -3.55 10.14 -2.69
N ASP A 52 -4.30 11.17 -2.35
CA ASP A 52 -4.70 12.22 -3.28
C ASP A 52 -3.71 13.39 -3.20
N SER A 53 -3.27 13.85 -4.36
CA SER A 53 -2.39 15.01 -4.53
C SER A 53 -2.96 15.94 -5.59
N GLU A 54 -2.45 17.17 -5.66
CA GLU A 54 -2.83 18.12 -6.72
C GLU A 54 -2.48 17.60 -8.14
N PHE A 55 -1.54 16.67 -8.25
CA PHE A 55 -1.10 16.08 -9.52
C PHE A 55 -1.91 14.84 -9.91
N GLY A 56 -2.76 14.34 -9.00
CA GLY A 56 -3.54 13.14 -9.18
C GLY A 56 -3.38 12.16 -8.02
N GLN A 57 -3.72 10.91 -8.28
CA GLN A 57 -3.88 9.91 -7.24
C GLN A 57 -2.81 8.82 -7.32
N PHE A 58 -2.26 8.48 -6.16
CA PHE A 58 -1.41 7.31 -5.96
C PHE A 58 -2.21 6.21 -5.28
N VAL A 59 -2.09 4.98 -5.78
CA VAL A 59 -2.81 3.84 -5.22
C VAL A 59 -1.85 2.68 -5.05
N TRP A 60 -1.82 2.14 -3.84
CA TRP A 60 -1.09 0.93 -3.49
C TRP A 60 -2.06 -0.20 -3.21
N VAL A 61 -1.72 -1.41 -3.64
CA VAL A 61 -2.39 -2.64 -3.24
C VAL A 61 -1.39 -3.41 -2.38
N VAL A 62 -1.80 -3.74 -1.16
CA VAL A 62 -1.00 -4.50 -0.21
C VAL A 62 -1.65 -5.85 0.00
N SER A 63 -0.89 -6.90 -0.27
CA SER A 63 -1.28 -8.29 -0.07
C SER A 63 -0.69 -8.79 1.24
N PHE A 64 -1.51 -9.47 2.04
CA PHE A 64 -1.11 -9.98 3.35
C PHE A 64 -1.83 -11.28 3.71
N GLY A 65 -1.10 -12.18 4.33
CA GLY A 65 -1.57 -13.41 4.93
C GLY A 65 -2.06 -13.16 6.36
N LEU A 66 -3.21 -13.75 6.68
CA LEU A 66 -3.75 -13.79 8.03
C LEU A 66 -3.78 -15.25 8.49
N GLY A 67 -2.83 -15.62 9.35
CA GLY A 67 -2.68 -16.96 9.91
C GLY A 67 -2.67 -16.97 11.43
N ASN A 68 -2.49 -18.15 12.03
CA ASN A 68 -2.43 -18.32 13.49
C ASN A 68 -1.29 -17.54 14.16
N GLN A 69 -0.22 -17.22 13.43
CA GLN A 69 0.92 -16.44 13.92
C GLN A 69 0.72 -14.92 13.78
N GLY A 70 -0.41 -14.48 13.20
CA GLY A 70 -0.75 -13.07 13.02
C GLY A 70 -0.77 -12.65 11.55
N LEU A 71 -0.71 -11.33 11.34
CA LEU A 71 -0.70 -10.71 10.02
C LEU A 71 0.75 -10.60 9.51
N SER A 72 1.01 -11.16 8.33
CA SER A 72 2.26 -10.97 7.60
C SER A 72 1.99 -10.25 6.29
N VAL A 73 2.69 -9.15 6.04
CA VAL A 73 2.62 -8.47 4.74
C VAL A 73 3.49 -9.29 3.78
N ASP A 74 2.90 -9.73 2.67
CA ASP A 74 3.57 -10.53 1.65
C ASP A 74 4.17 -9.63 0.58
N ASP A 75 3.36 -8.69 0.06
CA ASP A 75 3.74 -7.81 -1.03
C ASP A 75 2.99 -6.48 -0.97
N SER A 76 3.59 -5.43 -1.55
CA SER A 76 2.95 -4.14 -1.73
C SER A 76 3.37 -3.53 -3.06
N GLU A 77 2.40 -3.20 -3.90
CA GLU A 77 2.64 -2.64 -5.24
C GLU A 77 1.88 -1.32 -5.44
N MET A 78 2.55 -0.32 -6.01
CA MET A 78 1.91 0.90 -6.49
C MET A 78 1.25 0.64 -7.85
N VAL A 79 -0.07 0.39 -7.85
CA VAL A 79 -0.86 0.07 -9.05
C VAL A 79 -1.30 1.30 -9.84
N LYS A 80 -1.25 2.50 -9.24
CA LYS A 80 -1.62 3.76 -9.90
C LYS A 80 -0.70 4.88 -9.42
N ARG A 81 -0.24 5.68 -10.38
CA ARG A 81 0.47 6.94 -10.16
C ARG A 81 0.09 7.97 -11.23
N PRO A 82 0.17 9.26 -10.94
CA PRO A 82 0.00 10.29 -11.96
C PRO A 82 1.06 10.18 -13.07
N ALA A 83 0.69 10.58 -14.29
CA ALA A 83 1.62 10.59 -15.42
C ALA A 83 2.65 11.71 -15.25
N GLY A 84 3.91 11.43 -15.63
CA GLY A 84 5.01 12.40 -15.52
C GLY A 84 5.64 12.50 -14.14
N VAL A 85 5.14 11.74 -13.16
CA VAL A 85 5.74 11.65 -11.82
C VAL A 85 6.90 10.66 -11.80
N GLU A 86 8.02 11.08 -11.22
CA GLU A 86 9.14 10.20 -10.87
C GLU A 86 9.12 9.92 -9.36
N VAL A 87 8.99 8.66 -8.96
CA VAL A 87 8.98 8.29 -7.55
C VAL A 87 10.43 8.14 -7.07
N ILE A 88 10.83 8.99 -6.13
CA ILE A 88 12.17 8.98 -5.53
C ILE A 88 12.19 8.03 -4.33
N GLN A 89 11.14 8.07 -3.51
CA GLN A 89 10.97 7.23 -2.34
C GLN A 89 9.52 6.75 -2.23
N ASP A 90 9.31 5.45 -2.16
CA ASP A 90 7.98 4.87 -2.01
C ASP A 90 7.63 4.57 -0.53
N VAL A 91 6.34 4.45 -0.28
CA VAL A 91 5.78 4.06 1.01
C VAL A 91 6.02 2.57 1.27
N SER A 92 6.34 2.23 2.52
CA SER A 92 6.43 0.82 2.95
C SER A 92 5.23 0.43 3.82
N PHE A 93 4.92 -0.86 3.89
CA PHE A 93 3.80 -1.37 4.68
C PHE A 93 4.23 -2.44 5.67
N LYS A 94 3.66 -2.41 6.88
CA LYS A 94 3.92 -3.44 7.90
C LYS A 94 2.68 -3.80 8.69
N SER A 95 2.72 -4.96 9.34
CA SER A 95 1.71 -5.36 10.32
C SER A 95 1.76 -4.47 11.58
N ALA A 96 0.59 -4.17 12.12
CA ALA A 96 0.36 -3.34 13.30
C ALA A 96 -0.41 -4.07 14.40
#